data_AF-A0A2E9IPZ0-F1
#
_entry.id   AF-A0A2E9IPZ0-F1
#
_cell.length_a   1.000
_cell.length_b   1.000
_cell.length_c   1.000
_cell.angle_alpha   90.00
_cell.angle_beta   90.00
_cell.angle_gamma   90.00
#
_symmetry.space_group_name_H-M   'P 1'
#
loop_
_entity.id
_entity.type
_entity.pdbx_description
1 polymer ?
#
loop_
_entity_poly.entity_id
_entity_poly.type
_entity_poly.pdbx_seq_one_letter_code
_entity_poly.pdbx_strand_id
1 'polypeptide(L)'
;MVTPDHLCPWGIKALDLLKRHGYEVEDHHLESMDANKRYKEEHDVDETPQIYIKGEHIGGYDALREHLGLDPDPREGETYRPVIAIFAVTLLMALTASWAILGSLNLIRVAELFIAFSMCALGIQKLQDLKGYATGFVQYDLLAQLKAAQGIVGKLSG
;
A
#
# COMPACT_ATOMS: atom_id res chain seq x y z
N MET A 1 6.66 -4.73 -11.81
CA MET A 1 6.64 -3.90 -13.03
C MET A 1 7.79 -2.90 -12.98
N VAL A 2 8.75 -2.95 -13.91
CA VAL A 2 9.70 -1.85 -14.15
C VAL A 2 9.48 -1.40 -15.58
N THR A 3 8.58 -0.45 -15.77
CA THR A 3 8.58 0.39 -16.98
C THR A 3 9.39 1.65 -16.65
N PRO A 4 9.89 2.41 -17.65
CA PRO A 4 10.56 3.69 -17.40
C PRO A 4 9.77 4.65 -16.49
N ASP A 5 8.45 4.47 -16.41
CA ASP A 5 7.51 5.28 -15.63
C ASP A 5 6.95 4.59 -14.36
N HIS A 6 7.28 3.32 -14.07
CA HIS A 6 6.85 2.63 -12.85
C HIS A 6 7.96 1.74 -12.32
N LEU A 7 8.65 2.20 -11.29
CA LEU A 7 9.55 1.37 -10.49
C LEU A 7 8.73 0.56 -9.49
N CYS A 8 8.81 -0.78 -9.54
CA CYS A 8 8.19 -1.63 -8.54
C CYS A 8 8.92 -1.44 -7.19
N PRO A 9 8.27 -0.90 -6.15
CA PRO A 9 8.91 -0.69 -4.86
C PRO A 9 9.42 -2.00 -4.26
N TRP A 10 8.69 -3.09 -4.47
CA TRP A 10 9.03 -4.44 -4.01
C TRP A 10 10.26 -5.03 -4.69
N GLY A 11 10.41 -4.81 -6.01
CA GLY A 11 11.59 -5.25 -6.75
C GLY A 11 12.85 -4.55 -6.26
N ILE A 12 12.78 -3.24 -6.00
CA ILE A 12 13.90 -2.47 -5.46
C ILE A 12 14.27 -2.96 -4.06
N LYS A 13 13.29 -3.15 -3.17
CA LYS A 13 13.53 -3.66 -1.82
C LYS A 13 14.18 -5.05 -1.86
N ALA A 14 13.69 -5.95 -2.71
CA ALA A 14 14.25 -7.29 -2.87
C ALA A 14 15.69 -7.26 -3.39
N LEU A 15 15.96 -6.45 -4.42
CA LEU A 15 17.30 -6.29 -4.99
C LEU A 15 18.31 -5.73 -3.97
N ASP A 16 17.93 -4.70 -3.22
CA ASP A 16 18.74 -4.12 -2.14
C ASP A 16 18.99 -5.16 -1.04
N LEU A 17 17.97 -5.93 -0.66
CA LEU A 17 18.07 -6.96 0.38
C LEU A 17 19.04 -8.08 -0.02
N LEU A 18 18.96 -8.58 -1.25
CA LEU A 18 19.86 -9.59 -1.80
C LEU A 18 21.31 -9.09 -1.86
N LYS A 19 21.53 -7.85 -2.35
CA LYS A 19 22.86 -7.24 -2.42
C LYS A 19 23.50 -7.07 -1.04
N ARG A 20 22.72 -6.69 -0.02
CA ARG A 20 23.21 -6.57 1.37
C ARG A 20 23.63 -7.90 1.99
N HIS A 21 23.02 -9.00 1.56
CA HIS A 21 23.39 -10.35 2.01
C HIS A 21 24.50 -10.99 1.16
N GLY A 22 25.11 -10.21 0.24
CA GLY A 22 26.27 -10.65 -0.53
C GLY A 22 25.94 -11.56 -1.72
N TYR A 23 24.68 -11.59 -2.18
CA TYR A 23 24.31 -12.31 -3.39
C TYR A 23 24.69 -11.50 -4.64
N GLU A 24 25.24 -12.17 -5.66
CA GLU A 24 25.23 -11.66 -7.02
C GLU A 24 23.82 -11.86 -7.61
N VAL A 25 23.22 -10.78 -8.09
CA VAL A 25 21.83 -10.76 -8.56
C VAL A 25 21.80 -10.38 -10.03
N GLU A 26 21.22 -11.24 -10.86
CA GLU A 26 20.84 -10.93 -12.23
C GLU A 26 19.38 -10.48 -12.24
N ASP A 27 19.13 -9.25 -12.68
CA ASP A 27 17.79 -8.65 -12.68
C ASP A 27 17.17 -8.69 -14.08
N HIS A 28 16.21 -9.60 -14.27
CA HIS A 28 15.49 -9.76 -15.52
C HIS A 28 14.24 -8.88 -15.55
N HIS A 29 14.37 -7.75 -16.23
CA HIS A 29 13.30 -6.77 -16.32
C HIS A 29 12.23 -7.17 -17.34
N LEU A 30 10.96 -7.12 -16.92
CA LEU A 30 9.81 -7.31 -17.80
C LEU A 30 9.37 -5.96 -18.36
N GLU A 31 9.63 -5.74 -19.64
CA GLU A 31 9.47 -4.44 -20.31
C GLU A 31 8.01 -4.06 -20.60
N SER A 32 7.07 -5.02 -20.59
CA SER A 32 5.67 -4.78 -20.95
C SER A 32 4.67 -5.53 -20.07
N MET A 33 3.43 -5.03 -20.04
CA MET A 33 2.32 -5.67 -19.30
C MET A 33 2.01 -7.07 -19.86
N ASP A 34 2.08 -7.22 -21.19
CA ASP A 34 1.90 -8.52 -21.83
C ASP A 34 3.03 -9.49 -21.49
N ALA A 35 4.29 -9.01 -21.42
CA ALA A 35 5.40 -9.84 -20.95
C ALA A 35 5.22 -10.26 -19.49
N ASN A 36 4.73 -9.35 -18.62
CA ASN A 36 4.41 -9.66 -17.23
C ASN A 36 3.27 -10.68 -17.12
N LYS A 37 2.21 -10.54 -17.91
CA LYS A 37 1.10 -11.49 -17.93
C LYS A 37 1.54 -12.87 -18.41
N ARG A 38 2.31 -12.93 -19.51
CA ARG A 38 2.87 -14.18 -20.03
C ARG A 38 3.81 -14.84 -19.04
N TYR A 39 4.64 -14.06 -18.35
CA TYR A 39 5.53 -14.58 -17.31
C TYR A 39 4.74 -15.22 -16.17
N LYS A 40 3.68 -14.55 -15.70
CA LYS A 40 2.77 -15.07 -14.67
C LYS A 40 2.09 -16.37 -15.10
N GLU A 41 1.58 -16.42 -16.33
CA GLU A 41 0.94 -17.62 -16.88
C GLU A 41 1.94 -18.78 -17.10
N GLU A 42 3.16 -18.49 -17.56
CA GLU A 42 4.19 -19.50 -17.83
C GLU A 42 4.79 -20.10 -16.56
N HIS A 43 4.93 -19.30 -15.50
CA HIS A 43 5.53 -19.71 -14.24
C HIS A 43 4.50 -20.04 -13.14
N ASP A 44 3.19 -19.96 -13.45
CA ASP A 44 2.07 -20.18 -12.53
C ASP A 44 2.18 -19.33 -11.24
N VAL A 45 2.48 -18.05 -11.40
CA VAL A 45 2.69 -17.10 -10.30
C VAL A 45 1.72 -15.93 -10.36
N ASP A 46 1.12 -15.59 -9.22
CA ASP A 46 0.12 -14.51 -9.13
C ASP A 46 0.74 -13.11 -9.19
N GLU A 47 1.98 -12.96 -8.73
CA GLU A 47 2.61 -11.65 -8.50
C GLU A 47 4.05 -11.57 -9.04
N THR A 48 4.53 -10.35 -9.25
CA THR A 48 5.95 -10.06 -9.53
C THR A 48 6.40 -8.93 -8.61
N PRO A 49 7.62 -8.95 -8.05
CA PRO A 49 8.80 -9.75 -8.44
C PRO A 49 8.75 -11.21 -7.95
N GLN A 50 9.44 -12.09 -8.68
CA GLN A 50 9.69 -13.48 -8.29
C GLN A 50 11.19 -13.69 -8.16
N ILE A 51 11.61 -14.28 -7.05
CA ILE A 51 13.00 -14.40 -6.64
C ILE A 51 13.39 -15.87 -6.69
N TYR A 52 14.52 -16.15 -7.34
CA TYR A 52 15.09 -17.48 -7.45
C TYR A 52 16.51 -17.45 -6.89
N ILE A 53 16.84 -18.35 -5.97
CA ILE A 53 18.18 -18.46 -5.38
C ILE A 53 18.71 -19.85 -5.71
N LYS A 54 19.84 -19.92 -6.43
CA LYS A 54 20.48 -21.19 -6.84
C LYS A 54 19.53 -22.16 -7.58
N GLY A 55 18.57 -21.63 -8.34
CA GLY A 55 17.57 -22.42 -9.07
C GLY A 55 16.35 -22.85 -8.25
N GLU A 56 16.31 -22.53 -6.96
CA GLU A 56 15.13 -22.71 -6.11
C GLU A 56 14.23 -21.48 -6.18
N HIS A 57 12.93 -21.69 -6.40
CA HIS A 57 11.93 -20.63 -6.39
C HIS A 57 11.59 -20.26 -4.94
N ILE A 58 11.91 -19.03 -4.55
CA ILE A 58 11.64 -18.51 -3.20
C ILE A 58 10.28 -17.83 -3.14
N GLY A 59 9.90 -17.11 -4.20
CA GLY A 59 8.64 -16.35 -4.25
C GLY A 59 8.87 -14.84 -4.29
N GLY A 60 7.99 -14.09 -3.62
CA GLY A 60 8.04 -12.62 -3.54
C GLY A 60 9.00 -12.07 -2.48
N TYR A 61 8.93 -10.76 -2.24
CA TYR A 61 9.78 -10.08 -1.26
C TYR A 61 9.62 -10.62 0.18
N ASP A 62 8.39 -10.91 0.61
CA ASP A 62 8.15 -11.45 1.95
C ASP A 62 8.76 -12.84 2.13
N ALA A 63 8.61 -13.71 1.13
CA ALA A 63 9.22 -15.03 1.13
C ALA A 63 10.76 -14.96 1.12
N LEU A 64 11.34 -13.97 0.44
CA LEU A 64 12.78 -13.70 0.51
C LEU A 64 13.20 -13.31 1.93
N ARG A 65 12.43 -12.47 2.64
CA ARG A 65 12.75 -12.10 4.03
C ARG A 65 12.73 -13.32 4.93
N GLU A 66 11.72 -14.17 4.79
CA GLU A 66 11.61 -15.42 5.54
C GLU A 66 12.79 -16.36 5.25
N HIS A 67 13.17 -16.51 3.97
CA HIS A 67 14.32 -17.32 3.56
C HIS A 67 15.64 -16.82 4.16
N LEU A 68 15.79 -15.50 4.33
CA LEU A 68 16.95 -14.88 4.96
C LEU A 68 16.88 -14.85 6.50
N GLY A 69 15.83 -15.43 7.09
CA GLY A 69 15.62 -15.45 8.54
C GLY A 69 15.27 -14.09 9.14
N LEU A 70 14.72 -13.18 8.34
CA LEU A 70 14.27 -11.85 8.76
C LEU A 70 12.77 -11.87 9.07
N ASP A 71 12.36 -11.12 10.08
CA ASP A 71 10.95 -10.88 10.35
C ASP A 71 10.24 -10.24 9.14
N PRO A 72 8.93 -10.47 8.96
CA PRO A 72 8.10 -9.77 7.96
C PRO A 72 8.33 -8.25 8.06
N ASP A 73 8.27 -7.53 6.93
CA ASP A 73 8.54 -6.08 6.94
C ASP A 73 7.58 -5.39 7.94
N PRO A 74 8.10 -4.77 9.03
CA PRO A 74 7.26 -4.19 10.07
C PRO A 74 6.41 -3.01 9.57
N ARG A 75 6.66 -2.51 8.35
CA ARG A 75 5.89 -1.45 7.71
C ARG A 75 4.66 -1.96 6.96
N GLU A 76 4.48 -3.27 6.84
CA GLU A 76 3.47 -3.89 5.97
C GLU A 76 2.41 -4.70 6.70
N GLY A 77 2.46 -4.75 8.03
CA GLY A 77 1.25 -5.10 8.76
C GLY A 77 0.16 -4.08 8.41
N GLU A 78 -0.99 -4.55 7.91
CA GLU A 78 -2.30 -3.87 7.93
C GLU A 78 -2.59 -3.44 9.36
N THR A 79 -1.90 -2.39 9.76
CA THR A 79 -1.78 -2.06 11.17
C THR A 79 -2.96 -1.16 11.42
N TYR A 80 -4.06 -1.73 11.90
CA TYR A 80 -5.22 -0.96 12.35
C TYR A 80 -4.91 -0.05 13.56
N ARG A 81 -3.67 -0.06 14.09
CA ARG A 81 -3.25 0.74 15.24
C ARG A 81 -3.52 2.25 15.07
N PRO A 82 -3.24 2.92 13.94
CA PRO A 82 -3.55 4.34 13.78
C PRO A 82 -5.06 4.59 13.87
N VAL A 83 -5.86 3.75 13.21
CA VAL A 83 -7.33 3.85 13.22
C VAL A 83 -7.87 3.68 14.66
N ILE A 84 -7.44 2.63 15.35
CA ILE A 84 -7.83 2.36 16.74
C ILE A 84 -7.39 3.51 17.66
N ALA A 85 -6.17 4.04 17.48
CA ALA A 85 -5.66 5.15 18.27
C ALA A 85 -6.54 6.40 18.10
N ILE A 86 -6.95 6.71 16.87
CA ILE A 86 -7.81 7.86 16.59
C ILE A 86 -9.17 7.71 17.28
N PHE A 87 -9.84 6.57 17.13
CA PHE A 87 -11.13 6.33 17.78
C PHE A 87 -11.01 6.30 19.31
N ALA A 88 -9.92 5.76 19.86
CA ALA A 88 -9.69 5.78 21.30
C ALA A 88 -9.54 7.22 21.82
N VAL A 89 -8.76 8.05 21.12
CA VAL A 89 -8.56 9.46 21.50
C VAL A 89 -9.86 10.26 21.35
N THR A 90 -10.62 10.09 20.28
CA THR A 90 -11.90 10.79 20.10
C THR A 90 -12.94 10.38 21.13
N LEU A 91 -12.95 9.12 21.57
CA LEU A 91 -13.81 8.64 22.65
C LEU A 91 -13.43 9.28 24.00
N LEU A 92 -12.14 9.33 24.33
CA LEU A 92 -11.66 10.00 25.54
C LEU A 92 -11.98 11.51 25.51
N MET A 93 -11.83 12.16 24.36
CA MET A 93 -12.22 13.57 24.18
C MET A 93 -13.73 13.76 24.39
N ALA A 94 -14.57 12.89 23.84
CA ALA A 94 -16.02 12.95 24.02
C ALA A 94 -16.45 12.79 25.49
N LEU A 95 -15.84 11.83 26.20
CA LEU A 95 -16.08 11.62 27.63
C LEU A 95 -15.67 12.85 28.45
N THR A 96 -14.46 13.37 28.21
CA THR A 96 -13.92 14.52 28.95
C THR A 96 -14.75 15.78 28.69
N ALA A 97 -15.15 16.02 27.43
CA ALA A 97 -15.99 17.15 27.05
C ALA A 97 -17.41 17.04 27.63
N SER A 98 -18.04 15.85 27.60
CA SER A 98 -19.35 15.64 28.21
C SER A 98 -19.31 15.89 29.72
N TRP A 99 -18.26 15.41 30.39
CA TRP A 99 -18.10 15.61 31.83
C TRP A 99 -17.84 17.09 32.18
N ALA A 100 -17.00 17.78 31.40
CA ALA A 100 -16.67 19.19 31.65
C ALA A 100 -17.87 20.13 31.43
N ILE A 101 -18.75 19.84 30.46
CA ILE A 101 -19.88 20.73 30.12
C ILE A 101 -21.10 20.46 31.01
N LEU A 102 -21.46 19.20 31.22
CA LEU A 102 -22.71 18.83 31.92
C LEU A 102 -22.49 18.37 33.37
N GLY A 103 -21.23 18.15 33.81
CA GLY A 103 -20.93 17.56 35.12
C GLY A 103 -21.44 16.12 35.28
N SER A 104 -21.96 15.51 34.22
CA SER A 104 -22.57 14.18 34.22
C SER A 104 -22.22 13.42 32.93
N LEU A 105 -22.15 12.10 33.03
CA LEU A 105 -21.86 11.22 31.90
C LEU A 105 -23.18 10.76 31.26
N ASN A 106 -23.81 11.64 30.49
CA ASN A 106 -24.95 11.27 29.68
C ASN A 106 -24.48 10.52 28.42
N LEU A 107 -24.82 9.24 28.31
CA LEU A 107 -24.45 8.36 27.19
C LEU A 107 -24.85 8.93 25.83
N ILE A 108 -26.02 9.57 25.73
CA ILE A 108 -26.51 10.17 24.48
C ILE A 108 -25.56 11.28 24.05
N ARG A 109 -25.17 12.16 24.98
CA ARG A 109 -24.29 13.29 24.68
C ARG A 109 -22.87 12.85 24.35
N VAL A 110 -22.36 11.83 25.05
CA VAL A 110 -21.06 11.24 24.73
C VAL A 110 -21.06 10.65 23.33
N ALA A 111 -22.13 9.95 22.93
CA ALA A 111 -22.25 9.39 21.58
C ALA A 111 -22.29 10.48 20.50
N GLU A 112 -23.05 11.56 20.70
CA GLU A 112 -23.08 12.71 19.78
C GLU A 112 -21.69 13.33 19.60
N LEU A 113 -20.99 13.61 20.70
CA LEU A 113 -19.65 14.22 20.67
C LEU A 113 -18.62 13.27 20.06
N PHE A 114 -18.72 11.97 20.36
CA PHE A 114 -17.84 10.97 19.79
C PHE A 114 -17.97 10.88 18.27
N ILE A 115 -19.20 10.88 17.75
CA ILE A 115 -19.46 10.87 16.30
C ILE A 115 -18.91 12.17 15.67
N ALA A 116 -19.16 13.32 16.29
CA ALA A 116 -18.68 14.61 15.79
C ALA A 116 -17.14 14.66 15.73
N PHE A 117 -16.45 14.31 16.81
CA PHE A 117 -14.98 14.30 16.87
C PHE A 117 -14.37 13.28 15.90
N SER A 118 -14.99 12.10 15.77
CA SER A 118 -14.53 11.08 14.82
C SER A 118 -14.67 11.55 13.38
N MET A 119 -15.79 12.20 13.02
CA MET A 119 -15.97 12.78 11.69
C MET A 119 -14.92 13.85 11.37
N CYS A 120 -14.62 14.74 12.30
CA CYS A 120 -13.56 15.74 12.12
C CYS A 120 -12.17 15.09 11.97
N ALA A 121 -11.83 14.12 12.82
CA ALA A 121 -10.53 13.46 12.80
C ALA A 121 -10.29 12.64 11.52
N LEU A 122 -11.31 11.93 11.04
CA LEU A 122 -11.26 11.21 9.77
C LEU A 122 -11.20 12.18 8.58
N GLY A 123 -11.93 13.30 8.65
CA GLY A 123 -11.84 14.36 7.64
C GLY A 123 -10.42 14.92 7.50
N ILE A 124 -9.73 15.14 8.63
CA ILE A 124 -8.34 15.62 8.63
C ILE A 124 -7.39 14.58 8.01
N GLN A 125 -7.50 13.30 8.38
CA GLN A 125 -6.69 12.24 7.75
C GLN A 125 -6.88 12.17 6.24
N LYS A 126 -8.13 12.35 5.80
CA LYS A 126 -8.46 12.37 4.38
C LYS A 126 -7.85 13.55 3.64
N LEU A 127 -7.67 14.68 4.31
CA LEU A 127 -6.97 15.86 3.76
C LEU A 127 -5.44 15.68 3.73
N GLN A 128 -4.87 14.87 4.62
CA GLN A 128 -3.42 14.61 4.63
C GLN A 128 -2.96 13.87 3.37
N ASP A 129 -3.81 12.99 2.81
CA ASP A 129 -3.51 12.27 1.57
C ASP A 129 -4.60 12.45 0.50
N LEU A 130 -4.74 13.70 0.04
CA LEU A 130 -5.64 14.05 -1.06
C LEU A 130 -5.28 13.32 -2.36
N LYS A 131 -3.99 13.06 -2.60
CA LYS A 131 -3.52 12.42 -3.84
C LYS A 131 -3.83 10.93 -3.86
N GLY A 132 -3.52 10.20 -2.79
CA GLY A 132 -3.87 8.78 -2.66
C GLY A 132 -5.38 8.55 -2.72
N TYR A 133 -6.17 9.44 -2.11
CA TYR A 133 -7.64 9.40 -2.23
C TYR A 133 -8.13 9.64 -3.66
N ALA A 134 -7.55 10.60 -4.39
CA ALA A 134 -7.89 10.86 -5.79
C ALA A 134 -7.50 9.69 -6.71
N THR A 135 -6.34 9.07 -6.48
CA THR A 135 -5.87 7.88 -7.22
C THR A 135 -6.76 6.66 -6.99
N GLY A 136 -7.33 6.50 -5.78
CA GLY A 136 -8.32 5.46 -5.50
C GLY A 136 -9.54 5.55 -6.42
N PHE A 137 -10.00 6.76 -6.78
CA PHE A 137 -11.11 6.91 -7.73
C PHE A 137 -10.74 6.58 -9.17
N VAL A 138 -9.49 6.76 -9.56
CA VAL A 138 -9.00 6.39 -10.90
C VAL A 138 -9.13 4.88 -11.12
N GLN A 139 -9.02 4.07 -10.06
CA GLN A 139 -9.27 2.63 -10.13
C GLN A 139 -10.74 2.27 -10.33
N TYR A 140 -11.69 3.15 -10.00
CA TYR A 140 -13.12 2.90 -10.19
C TYR A 140 -13.71 3.59 -11.43
N ASP A 141 -13.05 4.63 -11.94
CA ASP A 141 -13.49 5.35 -13.13
C ASP A 141 -13.03 4.63 -14.42
N LEU A 142 -13.97 3.92 -15.05
CA LEU A 142 -13.77 3.24 -16.34
C LEU A 142 -13.24 4.19 -17.43
N LEU A 143 -13.60 5.49 -17.41
CA LEU A 143 -13.11 6.47 -18.39
C LEU A 143 -11.66 6.89 -18.10
N ALA A 144 -11.28 6.96 -16.82
CA ALA A 144 -9.91 7.22 -16.42
C ALA A 144 -8.99 6.01 -16.74
N GLN A 145 -9.48 4.78 -16.55
CA GLN A 145 -8.78 3.56 -16.97
C GLN A 145 -8.58 3.51 -18.50
N LEU A 146 -9.60 3.86 -19.28
CA LEU A 146 -9.53 3.90 -20.75
C LEU A 146 -8.51 4.93 -21.26
N LYS A 147 -8.44 6.13 -20.67
CA LYS A 147 -7.46 7.15 -21.03
C LYS A 147 -6.04 6.81 -20.57
N ALA A 148 -5.88 6.21 -19.39
CA ALA A 148 -4.58 5.73 -18.91
C ALA A 148 -4.02 4.63 -19.84
N ALA A 149 -4.88 3.76 -20.37
CA ALA A 149 -4.49 2.75 -21.35
C ALA A 149 -4.10 3.33 -22.73
N GLN A 150 -4.62 4.51 -23.10
CA GLN A 150 -4.32 5.17 -24.37
C GLN A 150 -3.11 6.12 -24.34
N GLY A 151 -2.45 6.30 -23.18
CA GLY A 151 -1.38 7.28 -22.97
C GLY A 151 0.02 6.89 -23.49
N ILE A 152 0.24 5.69 -24.02
CA ILE A 152 1.56 5.24 -24.51
C ILE A 152 1.44 4.64 -25.92
N VAL A 153 1.15 5.48 -26.92
CA VAL A 153 1.52 5.20 -28.33
C VAL A 153 2.02 6.49 -28.99
N GLY A 154 3.10 7.04 -28.43
CA GLY A 154 3.89 8.08 -29.09
C GLY A 154 5.06 7.45 -29.84
N LYS A 155 4.80 6.95 -31.06
CA LYS A 155 5.85 6.52 -31.99
C LYS A 155 6.65 7.77 -32.42
N LEU A 156 7.73 8.09 -31.72
CA LEU A 156 8.70 9.09 -32.18
C LEU A 156 9.59 8.43 -33.24
N SER A 157 9.15 8.48 -34.49
CA SER A 157 10.03 8.34 -35.64
C SER A 157 10.66 9.70 -35.96
N GLY A 158 11.97 9.77 -35.81
CA GLY A 158 12.84 10.81 -36.36
C GLY A 158 14.14 10.16 -36.80
#